data_AF-A0A420M5Z7-F1
#
_entry.id   AF-A0A420M5Z7-F1
#
_cell.length_a   1.000
_cell.length_b   1.000
_cell.length_c   1.000
_cell.angle_alpha   90.00
_cell.angle_beta   90.00
_cell.angle_gamma   90.00
#
_symmetry.space_group_name_H-M   'P 1'
#
loop_
_entity.id
_entity.type
_entity.pdbx_description
1 polymer ?
#
loop_
_entity_poly.entity_id
_entity_poly.type
_entity_poly.pdbx_seq_one_letter_code
_entity_poly.pdbx_strand_id
1 'polypeptide(L)'
;QNAEIHLWNDHKVCDPSGRRKPPSKAKEKTPSRNIAEMMKLNTRDAREQQIANQIIGRFDRLDFQRLVVSWIINSNSSFRQSEDPYLRAAFEYLNPLVKTTEAHITHNTVRRRILQVYKENKAEIKRVLATAPGLLHIAFDGWRSNNRHALYGICCYFLNTLGQPGKLVLGLPELVDRHSGDNIATHVVEVLRSYGITHKVGYFTLDNASNNDTAMEEIGKALGFEGKTRRLRCFGHILNLAVKALLFGHNSEAFEDDIQGNETLDAKAHELWRRKGPVGKLHNLIFWIHRSDSLTNLLRSLQLTVYSKSDDPVVRAKKPLDAIIDVVTRWLSTLYMIRRALLLKDFLEDLWYEQKSEWEGLVLRGKKSSSEMPLCLRDENKLEEKDWAIISLFNEVLQHFEHVLITLEGDGQQRKRKEGYIGAYGCPWDTLLGYEYLLGKMEVYKAAAHRYPDPEHFKVNINLCWKKLDKYYSRLDETPVYYAAIALHPAYRWGYFEDVWADRPDWIQTANSIVEELYRSHYEPRIISRDRERGEPVTKKRRIYRNPFDEYREESRQAPTLLQ
;
A
#
# COMPACT_ATOMS: atom_id res chain seq x y z
N GLN A 1 -52.06 49.20 12.90
CA GLN A 1 -51.54 47.94 13.49
C GLN A 1 -50.91 48.19 14.88
N ASN A 2 -51.54 48.98 15.76
CA ASN A 2 -50.92 49.34 17.06
C ASN A 2 -51.90 49.52 18.25
N ALA A 3 -53.21 49.47 18.06
CA ALA A 3 -54.15 49.52 19.20
C ALA A 3 -54.11 48.22 20.02
N GLU A 4 -54.05 47.06 19.35
CA GLU A 4 -54.04 45.74 20.00
C GLU A 4 -52.76 45.46 20.80
N ILE A 5 -51.59 45.93 20.32
CA ILE A 5 -50.31 45.76 21.02
C ILE A 5 -50.28 46.60 22.30
N HIS A 6 -50.81 47.83 22.25
CA HIS A 6 -50.91 48.71 23.42
C HIS A 6 -51.88 48.16 24.47
N LEU A 7 -53.07 47.69 24.04
CA LEU A 7 -54.06 47.07 24.93
C LEU A 7 -53.52 45.82 25.66
N TRP A 8 -52.69 45.01 24.99
CA TRP A 8 -52.05 43.85 25.62
C TRP A 8 -50.90 44.23 26.56
N ASN A 9 -50.06 45.19 26.17
CA ASN A 9 -48.88 45.54 26.95
C ASN A 9 -49.24 46.26 28.25
N ASP A 10 -50.15 47.23 28.18
CA ASP A 10 -50.42 48.15 29.28
C ASP A 10 -51.68 47.79 30.07
N HIS A 11 -52.64 47.10 29.44
CA HIS A 11 -53.91 46.74 30.08
C HIS A 11 -54.18 45.23 30.16
N LYS A 12 -53.32 44.38 29.59
CA LYS A 12 -53.45 42.90 29.55
C LYS A 12 -54.80 42.42 29.00
N VAL A 13 -55.42 43.20 28.12
CA VAL A 13 -56.70 42.86 27.50
C VAL A 13 -56.46 42.02 26.25
N CYS A 14 -57.09 40.84 26.18
CA CYS A 14 -57.07 39.94 25.03
C CYS A 14 -58.41 39.97 24.29
N ASP A 15 -58.40 39.66 22.98
CA ASP A 15 -59.63 39.48 22.20
C ASP A 15 -60.45 38.29 22.76
N PRO A 16 -61.67 38.53 23.27
CA PRO A 16 -62.49 37.50 23.91
C PRO A 16 -63.05 36.45 22.95
N SER A 17 -62.95 36.67 21.62
CA SER A 17 -63.44 35.71 20.60
C SER A 17 -62.52 34.49 20.40
N GLY A 18 -61.31 34.51 20.98
CA GLY A 18 -60.35 33.39 20.93
C GLY A 18 -59.73 33.11 19.54
N ARG A 19 -60.05 33.89 18.50
CA ARG A 19 -59.60 33.64 17.12
C ARG A 19 -58.19 34.16 16.82
N ARG A 20 -57.60 35.02 17.65
CA ARG A 20 -56.25 35.58 17.45
C ARG A 20 -55.35 35.31 18.65
N LYS A 21 -54.16 34.74 18.40
CA LYS A 21 -53.14 34.46 19.42
C LYS A 21 -52.36 35.74 19.79
N PRO A 22 -51.87 35.88 21.04
CA PRO A 22 -51.07 37.04 21.45
C PRO A 22 -49.77 37.14 20.61
N PRO A 23 -49.25 38.36 20.38
CA PRO A 23 -48.04 38.54 19.56
C PRO A 23 -46.84 37.82 20.18
N SER A 24 -46.13 37.01 19.40
CA SER A 24 -44.90 36.34 19.86
C SER A 24 -43.78 37.35 20.05
N LYS A 25 -43.09 37.33 21.20
CA LYS A 25 -41.87 38.12 21.44
C LYS A 25 -40.87 37.92 20.30
N ALA A 26 -40.34 39.02 19.76
CA ALA A 26 -39.30 39.01 18.74
C ALA A 26 -38.09 38.18 19.23
N LYS A 27 -37.52 37.34 18.34
CA LYS A 27 -36.28 36.60 18.61
C LYS A 27 -35.16 37.58 18.95
N GLU A 28 -34.60 37.46 20.15
CA GLU A 28 -33.41 38.19 20.58
C GLU A 28 -32.22 37.90 19.64
N LYS A 29 -31.48 38.97 19.30
CA LYS A 29 -30.20 38.88 18.58
C LYS A 29 -29.14 38.24 19.48
N THR A 30 -28.58 37.11 19.01
CA THR A 30 -27.21 36.53 19.16
C THR A 30 -26.34 36.81 20.43
N PRO A 31 -25.42 35.88 20.79
CA PRO A 31 -25.03 35.49 22.15
C PRO A 31 -23.87 36.31 22.72
N SER A 32 -23.82 37.61 22.47
CA SER A 32 -22.68 38.48 22.85
C SER A 32 -22.47 38.60 24.36
N ARG A 33 -23.52 38.43 25.18
CA ARG A 33 -23.42 38.55 26.65
C ARG A 33 -22.56 37.47 27.32
N ASN A 34 -22.57 36.24 26.82
CA ASN A 34 -21.96 35.10 27.53
C ASN A 34 -20.41 35.08 27.45
N ILE A 35 -19.84 35.65 26.37
CA ILE A 35 -18.38 35.62 26.15
C ILE A 35 -17.70 36.74 26.91
N ALA A 36 -18.32 37.92 26.93
CA ALA A 36 -17.79 39.03 27.70
C ALA A 36 -17.78 38.68 29.19
N GLU A 37 -18.85 38.07 29.71
CA GLU A 37 -18.90 37.58 31.10
C GLU A 37 -17.82 36.52 31.39
N MET A 38 -17.63 35.54 30.49
CA MET A 38 -16.68 34.45 30.70
C MET A 38 -15.20 34.85 30.52
N MET A 39 -14.92 35.82 29.66
CA MET A 39 -13.59 36.45 29.53
C MET A 39 -13.39 37.62 30.51
N LYS A 40 -14.38 37.88 31.39
CA LYS A 40 -14.38 38.99 32.36
C LYS A 40 -14.21 40.37 31.70
N LEU A 41 -14.70 40.54 30.47
CA LEU A 41 -14.73 41.80 29.73
C LEU A 41 -15.98 42.60 30.11
N ASN A 42 -15.80 43.87 30.42
CA ASN A 42 -16.84 44.84 30.69
C ASN A 42 -17.46 45.35 29.38
N THR A 43 -18.66 44.86 29.05
CA THR A 43 -19.41 45.29 27.85
C THR A 43 -19.83 46.76 27.87
N ARG A 44 -19.70 47.46 29.00
CA ARG A 44 -19.97 48.91 29.11
C ARG A 44 -18.76 49.76 28.74
N ASP A 45 -17.56 49.17 28.68
CA ASP A 45 -16.37 49.80 28.13
C ASP A 45 -16.31 49.56 26.62
N ALA A 46 -16.17 50.63 25.84
CA ALA A 46 -16.23 50.58 24.38
C ALA A 46 -15.07 49.76 23.77
N ARG A 47 -13.90 49.77 24.41
CA ARG A 47 -12.71 49.04 23.95
C ARG A 47 -12.84 47.55 24.25
N GLU A 48 -13.29 47.18 25.44
CA GLU A 48 -13.52 45.78 25.82
C GLU A 48 -14.70 45.17 25.05
N GLN A 49 -15.75 45.95 24.77
CA GLN A 49 -16.84 45.53 23.87
C GLN A 49 -16.32 45.29 22.44
N GLN A 50 -15.39 46.11 21.95
CA GLN A 50 -14.78 45.91 20.64
C GLN A 50 -13.93 44.63 20.60
N ILE A 51 -13.18 44.33 21.68
CA ILE A 51 -12.42 43.08 21.82
C ILE A 51 -13.37 41.87 21.82
N ALA A 52 -14.45 41.91 22.59
CA ALA A 52 -15.45 40.84 22.62
C ALA A 52 -16.08 40.62 21.22
N ASN A 53 -16.43 41.71 20.52
CA ASN A 53 -16.98 41.64 19.17
C ASN A 53 -15.96 41.06 18.16
N GLN A 54 -14.69 41.40 18.27
CA GLN A 54 -13.63 40.83 17.43
C GLN A 54 -13.45 39.33 17.68
N ILE A 55 -13.48 38.89 18.93
CA ILE A 55 -13.37 37.47 19.29
C ILE A 55 -14.58 36.67 18.77
N ILE A 56 -15.79 37.22 18.93
CA ILE A 56 -17.02 36.65 18.35
C ILE A 56 -16.90 36.54 16.82
N GLY A 57 -16.44 37.62 16.17
CA GLY A 57 -16.30 37.68 14.72
C GLY A 57 -15.23 36.74 14.16
N ARG A 58 -14.30 36.24 14.99
CA ARG A 58 -13.24 35.30 14.57
C ARG A 58 -13.68 33.84 14.56
N PHE A 59 -14.76 33.48 15.23
CA PHE A 59 -15.23 32.10 15.27
C PHE A 59 -16.34 31.88 14.25
N ASP A 60 -16.07 31.04 13.26
CA ASP A 60 -17.09 30.54 12.34
C ASP A 60 -17.46 29.09 12.69
N ARG A 61 -18.74 28.86 12.95
CA ARG A 61 -19.27 27.54 13.31
C ARG A 61 -19.06 26.51 12.21
N LEU A 62 -19.28 26.88 10.94
CA LEU A 62 -19.17 25.95 9.82
C LEU A 62 -17.71 25.61 9.56
N ASP A 63 -16.80 26.57 9.73
CA ASP A 63 -15.37 26.35 9.60
C ASP A 63 -14.85 25.44 10.72
N PHE A 64 -15.26 25.67 11.97
CA PHE A 64 -14.95 24.74 13.07
C PHE A 64 -15.42 23.31 12.75
N GLN A 65 -16.67 23.14 12.32
CA GLN A 65 -17.20 21.83 11.96
C GLN A 65 -16.46 21.20 10.77
N ARG A 66 -16.03 22.00 9.79
CA ARG A 66 -15.20 21.56 8.67
C ARG A 66 -13.84 21.08 9.16
N LEU A 67 -13.19 21.82 10.07
CA LEU A 67 -11.90 21.43 10.66
C LEU A 67 -11.99 20.12 11.43
N VAL A 68 -13.06 19.91 12.23
CA VAL A 68 -13.29 18.64 12.94
C VAL A 68 -13.46 17.48 11.96
N VAL A 69 -14.26 17.66 10.90
CA VAL A 69 -14.44 16.63 9.86
C VAL A 69 -13.12 16.34 9.14
N SER A 70 -12.38 17.37 8.74
CA SER A 70 -11.07 17.23 8.08
C SER A 70 -10.06 16.52 8.97
N TRP A 71 -10.04 16.83 10.27
CA TRP A 71 -9.20 16.14 11.24
C TRP A 71 -9.54 14.65 11.28
N ILE A 72 -10.82 14.29 11.45
CA ILE A 72 -11.28 12.89 11.48
C ILE A 72 -10.87 12.13 10.22
N ILE A 73 -11.04 12.73 9.04
CA ILE A 73 -10.66 12.12 7.76
C ILE A 73 -9.13 11.91 7.70
N ASN A 74 -8.35 12.96 7.99
CA ASN A 74 -6.90 12.93 7.84
C ASN A 74 -6.19 12.06 8.89
N SER A 75 -6.78 11.91 10.09
CA SER A 75 -6.26 11.04 11.15
C SER A 75 -6.78 9.61 11.07
N ASN A 76 -7.67 9.30 10.12
CA ASN A 76 -8.37 8.01 10.00
C ASN A 76 -9.03 7.60 11.35
N SER A 77 -9.73 8.55 11.97
CA SER A 77 -10.34 8.38 13.28
C SER A 77 -11.78 7.89 13.21
N SER A 78 -12.24 7.26 14.30
CA SER A 78 -13.67 6.93 14.47
C SER A 78 -14.54 8.18 14.45
N PHE A 79 -15.67 8.15 13.74
CA PHE A 79 -16.62 9.27 13.69
C PHE A 79 -17.18 9.62 15.08
N ARG A 80 -17.18 8.68 16.02
CA ARG A 80 -17.61 8.90 17.40
C ARG A 80 -16.64 9.76 18.20
N GLN A 81 -15.41 9.98 17.74
CA GLN A 81 -14.47 10.87 18.43
C GLN A 81 -15.00 12.30 18.53
N SER A 82 -15.85 12.77 17.60
CA SER A 82 -16.48 14.09 17.73
C SER A 82 -17.47 14.20 18.89
N GLU A 83 -17.81 13.07 19.51
CA GLU A 83 -18.69 12.94 20.68
C GLU A 83 -17.93 12.61 21.96
N ASP A 84 -16.61 12.48 21.91
CA ASP A 84 -15.80 12.23 23.11
C ASP A 84 -15.95 13.38 24.12
N PRO A 85 -16.35 13.11 25.38
CA PRO A 85 -16.58 14.16 26.36
C PRO A 85 -15.34 15.00 26.67
N TYR A 86 -14.15 14.40 26.72
CA TYR A 86 -12.91 15.11 27.04
C TYR A 86 -12.47 15.99 25.88
N LEU A 87 -12.60 15.52 24.64
CA LEU A 87 -12.33 16.33 23.46
C LEU A 87 -13.28 17.53 23.37
N ARG A 88 -14.58 17.32 23.63
CA ARG A 88 -15.55 18.42 23.65
C ARG A 88 -15.24 19.44 24.74
N ALA A 89 -14.89 18.98 25.94
CA ALA A 89 -14.45 19.85 27.02
C ALA A 89 -13.19 20.65 26.64
N ALA A 90 -12.22 20.02 25.95
CA ALA A 90 -11.05 20.72 25.44
C ALA A 90 -11.40 21.80 24.41
N PHE A 91 -12.30 21.53 23.46
CA PHE A 91 -12.77 22.54 22.51
C PHE A 91 -13.51 23.70 23.20
N GLU A 92 -14.35 23.41 24.19
CA GLU A 92 -15.06 24.41 24.98
C GLU A 92 -14.11 25.26 25.84
N TYR A 93 -13.06 24.64 26.39
CA TYR A 93 -12.00 25.33 27.13
C TYR A 93 -11.22 26.29 26.23
N LEU A 94 -10.84 25.83 25.04
CA LEU A 94 -10.08 26.64 24.06
C LEU A 94 -10.93 27.77 23.48
N ASN A 95 -12.21 27.50 23.17
CA ASN A 95 -13.13 28.51 22.70
C ASN A 95 -14.58 28.19 23.12
N PRO A 96 -15.11 28.90 24.12
CA PRO A 96 -16.46 28.64 24.61
C PRO A 96 -17.58 28.86 23.58
N LEU A 97 -17.32 29.62 22.51
CA LEU A 97 -18.24 29.77 21.39
C LEU A 97 -18.64 28.44 20.77
N VAL A 98 -17.81 27.40 20.89
CA VAL A 98 -18.13 26.05 20.41
C VAL A 98 -19.43 25.55 21.05
N LYS A 99 -19.60 25.73 22.36
CA LYS A 99 -20.85 25.35 23.05
C LYS A 99 -21.97 26.34 22.77
N THR A 100 -21.69 27.64 22.90
CA THR A 100 -22.72 28.69 22.78
C THR A 100 -23.36 28.74 21.39
N THR A 101 -22.63 28.34 20.35
CA THR A 101 -23.14 28.29 18.96
C THR A 101 -23.58 26.89 18.52
N GLU A 102 -23.57 25.91 19.43
CA GLU A 102 -23.86 24.50 19.15
C GLU A 102 -22.99 23.94 18.01
N ALA A 103 -21.70 24.25 18.05
CA ALA A 103 -20.75 23.87 17.00
C ALA A 103 -20.35 22.39 17.06
N HIS A 104 -20.55 21.70 18.20
CA HIS A 104 -20.29 20.27 18.31
C HIS A 104 -21.11 19.45 17.30
N ILE A 105 -20.50 18.39 16.77
CA ILE A 105 -21.13 17.49 15.80
C ILE A 105 -21.14 16.05 16.29
N THR A 106 -22.16 15.31 15.86
CA THR A 106 -22.30 13.87 16.10
C THR A 106 -21.67 13.06 14.97
N HIS A 107 -21.39 11.78 15.20
CA HIS A 107 -20.94 10.84 14.18
C HIS A 107 -21.85 10.82 12.94
N ASN A 108 -23.17 10.97 13.11
CA ASN A 108 -24.13 11.06 12.02
C ASN A 108 -23.96 12.34 11.19
N THR A 109 -23.68 13.46 11.83
CA THR A 109 -23.39 14.73 11.16
C THR A 109 -22.03 14.69 10.46
N VAL A 110 -21.02 14.07 11.07
CA VAL A 110 -19.71 13.79 10.42
C VAL A 110 -19.92 12.99 9.14
N ARG A 111 -20.61 11.84 9.21
CA ARG A 111 -20.93 11.00 8.04
C ARG A 111 -21.66 11.80 6.96
N ARG A 112 -22.69 12.56 7.32
CA ARG A 112 -23.47 13.38 6.38
C ARG A 112 -22.58 14.40 5.66
N ARG A 113 -21.73 15.11 6.40
CA ARG A 113 -20.79 16.10 5.85
C ARG A 113 -19.76 15.46 4.92
N ILE A 114 -19.20 14.31 5.29
CA ILE A 114 -18.28 13.55 4.41
C ILE A 114 -18.96 13.18 3.09
N LEU A 115 -20.18 12.65 3.13
CA LEU A 115 -20.94 12.29 1.92
C LEU A 115 -21.28 13.51 1.06
N GLN A 116 -21.59 14.65 1.69
CA GLN A 116 -21.81 15.90 0.97
C GLN A 116 -20.53 16.36 0.26
N VAL A 117 -19.41 16.43 0.98
CA VAL A 117 -18.09 16.80 0.42
C VAL A 117 -17.68 15.85 -0.69
N TYR A 118 -17.96 14.55 -0.58
CA TYR A 118 -17.73 13.59 -1.65
C TYR A 118 -18.55 13.93 -2.90
N LYS A 119 -19.85 14.21 -2.76
CA LYS A 119 -20.73 14.56 -3.88
C LYS A 119 -20.30 15.87 -4.57
N GLU A 120 -19.96 16.89 -3.78
CA GLU A 120 -19.48 18.18 -4.26
C GLU A 120 -18.17 18.02 -5.05
N ASN A 121 -17.18 17.30 -4.49
CA ASN A 121 -15.91 17.07 -5.16
C ASN A 121 -16.01 16.12 -6.37
N LYS A 122 -16.99 15.20 -6.40
CA LYS A 122 -17.14 14.25 -7.53
C LYS A 122 -17.35 14.99 -8.85
N ALA A 123 -18.08 16.10 -8.87
CA ALA A 123 -18.27 16.90 -10.08
C ALA A 123 -16.94 17.50 -10.58
N GLU A 124 -16.12 18.00 -9.66
CA GLU A 124 -14.80 18.55 -9.98
C GLU A 124 -13.84 17.46 -10.48
N ILE A 125 -13.84 16.28 -9.85
CA ILE A 125 -13.05 15.14 -10.32
C ILE A 125 -13.46 14.71 -11.74
N LYS A 126 -14.75 14.69 -12.07
CA LYS A 126 -15.20 14.42 -13.45
C LYS A 126 -14.61 15.43 -14.44
N ARG A 127 -14.61 16.72 -14.08
CA ARG A 127 -14.04 17.78 -14.91
C ARG A 127 -12.54 17.57 -15.13
N VAL A 128 -11.78 17.29 -14.05
CA VAL A 128 -10.34 17.01 -14.10
C VAL A 128 -10.02 15.83 -15.02
N LEU A 129 -10.75 14.72 -14.88
CA LEU A 129 -10.53 13.53 -15.71
C LEU A 129 -10.93 13.75 -17.17
N ALA A 130 -12.00 14.52 -17.42
CA ALA A 130 -12.43 14.88 -18.77
C ALA A 130 -11.39 15.75 -19.49
N THR A 131 -10.73 16.69 -18.80
CA THR A 131 -9.73 17.59 -19.38
C THR A 131 -8.31 17.04 -19.39
N ALA A 132 -8.02 15.97 -18.65
CA ALA A 132 -6.70 15.33 -18.64
C ALA A 132 -6.20 14.98 -20.06
N PRO A 133 -4.96 15.30 -20.46
CA PRO A 133 -4.44 14.84 -21.74
C PRO A 133 -4.29 13.31 -21.79
N GLY A 134 -4.54 12.72 -22.96
CA GLY A 134 -4.33 11.29 -23.20
C GLY A 134 -5.41 10.38 -22.60
N LEU A 135 -5.06 9.09 -22.48
CA LEU A 135 -5.93 8.06 -21.92
C LEU A 135 -5.80 8.00 -20.40
N LEU A 136 -6.84 7.47 -19.75
CA LEU A 136 -6.91 7.24 -18.31
C LEU A 136 -6.65 5.76 -18.02
N HIS A 137 -5.66 5.46 -17.18
CA HIS A 137 -5.29 4.09 -16.85
C HIS A 137 -5.91 3.69 -15.52
N ILE A 138 -6.40 2.47 -15.42
CA ILE A 138 -7.13 1.98 -14.24
C ILE A 138 -6.29 0.91 -13.55
N ALA A 139 -6.30 0.89 -12.23
CA ALA A 139 -5.91 -0.30 -11.48
C ALA A 139 -7.06 -0.63 -10.54
N PHE A 140 -7.43 -1.91 -10.44
CA PHE A 140 -8.35 -2.33 -9.42
C PHE A 140 -7.85 -3.58 -8.72
N ASP A 141 -8.10 -3.63 -7.41
CA ASP A 141 -7.68 -4.73 -6.55
C ASP A 141 -8.83 -5.10 -5.62
N GLY A 142 -9.02 -6.41 -5.44
CA GLY A 142 -10.12 -6.99 -4.69
C GLY A 142 -9.62 -7.67 -3.43
N TRP A 143 -10.18 -7.34 -2.27
CA TRP A 143 -9.88 -8.03 -1.01
C TRP A 143 -11.12 -8.25 -0.17
N ARG A 144 -11.04 -9.24 0.71
CA ARG A 144 -12.05 -9.46 1.74
C ARG A 144 -11.61 -8.77 3.03
N SER A 145 -12.44 -7.86 3.53
CA SER A 145 -12.22 -7.20 4.82
C SER A 145 -12.44 -8.19 5.98
N ASN A 146 -11.91 -7.86 7.16
CA ASN A 146 -12.13 -8.65 8.39
C ASN A 146 -13.62 -8.76 8.74
N ASN A 147 -14.42 -7.76 8.37
CA ASN A 147 -15.88 -7.76 8.53
C ASN A 147 -16.59 -8.53 7.40
N ARG A 148 -15.84 -9.31 6.62
CA ARG A 148 -16.30 -10.19 5.53
C ARG A 148 -16.91 -9.50 4.31
N HIS A 149 -16.85 -8.17 4.22
CA HIS A 149 -17.17 -7.43 2.99
C HIS A 149 -16.10 -7.66 1.94
N ALA A 150 -16.52 -7.97 0.71
CA ALA A 150 -15.65 -8.04 -0.45
C ALA A 150 -15.59 -6.67 -1.11
N LEU A 151 -14.44 -6.03 -1.07
CA LEU A 151 -14.26 -4.65 -1.53
C LEU A 151 -13.31 -4.63 -2.73
N TYR A 152 -13.61 -3.77 -3.70
CA TYR A 152 -12.72 -3.51 -4.84
C TYR A 152 -12.28 -2.06 -4.85
N GLY A 153 -10.99 -1.82 -4.62
CA GLY A 153 -10.42 -0.48 -4.73
C GLY A 153 -10.13 -0.16 -6.19
N ILE A 154 -10.80 0.85 -6.76
CA ILE A 154 -10.61 1.28 -8.15
C ILE A 154 -9.85 2.59 -8.18
N CYS A 155 -8.63 2.57 -8.71
CA CYS A 155 -7.76 3.73 -8.88
C CYS A 155 -7.64 4.13 -10.35
N CYS A 156 -7.52 5.42 -10.60
CA CYS A 156 -7.27 6.03 -11.90
C CYS A 156 -5.92 6.75 -11.88
N TYR A 157 -5.13 6.53 -12.92
CA TYR A 157 -3.82 7.11 -13.17
C TYR A 157 -3.88 7.88 -14.49
N PHE A 158 -3.39 9.12 -14.49
CA PHE A 158 -3.50 10.01 -15.64
C PHE A 158 -2.40 11.06 -15.61
N LEU A 159 -2.18 11.74 -16.74
CA LEU A 159 -1.39 12.97 -16.76
C LEU A 159 -2.32 14.16 -16.60
N ASN A 160 -1.97 15.10 -15.72
CA ASN A 160 -2.69 16.36 -15.60
C ASN A 160 -2.37 17.29 -16.78
N THR A 161 -3.02 18.45 -16.85
CA THR A 161 -2.80 19.44 -17.92
C THR A 161 -1.40 20.04 -17.95
N LEU A 162 -0.60 19.87 -16.88
CA LEU A 162 0.80 20.27 -16.79
C LEU A 162 1.75 19.13 -17.21
N GLY A 163 1.22 17.98 -17.66
CA GLY A 163 2.02 16.81 -18.03
C GLY A 163 2.57 16.03 -16.83
N GLN A 164 2.05 16.26 -15.61
CA GLN A 164 2.49 15.57 -14.42
C GLN A 164 1.57 14.37 -14.09
N PRO A 165 2.12 13.25 -13.59
CA PRO A 165 1.34 12.10 -13.18
C PRO A 165 0.42 12.43 -11.99
N GLY A 166 -0.84 12.01 -12.09
CA GLY A 166 -1.86 12.10 -11.06
C GLY A 166 -2.47 10.74 -10.76
N LYS A 167 -2.87 10.55 -9.50
CA LYS A 167 -3.55 9.34 -9.00
C LYS A 167 -4.81 9.74 -8.24
N LEU A 168 -5.92 9.07 -8.53
CA LEU A 168 -7.19 9.25 -7.83
C LEU A 168 -7.84 7.90 -7.52
N VAL A 169 -8.44 7.76 -6.34
CA VAL A 169 -9.34 6.63 -6.04
C VAL A 169 -10.73 7.00 -6.55
N LEU A 170 -11.25 6.25 -7.52
CA LEU A 170 -12.57 6.46 -8.10
C LEU A 170 -13.69 5.83 -7.24
N GLY A 171 -13.40 4.70 -6.61
CA GLY A 171 -14.40 4.00 -5.83
C GLY A 171 -13.84 2.86 -5.01
N LEU A 172 -14.64 2.47 -4.03
CA LEU A 172 -14.46 1.26 -3.23
C LEU A 172 -15.80 0.48 -3.21
N PRO A 173 -16.33 0.04 -4.36
CA PRO A 173 -17.55 -0.76 -4.39
C PRO A 173 -17.40 -2.04 -3.57
N GLU A 174 -18.48 -2.41 -2.90
CA GLU A 174 -18.65 -3.73 -2.30
C GLU A 174 -19.26 -4.68 -3.33
N LEU A 175 -18.63 -5.83 -3.51
CA LEU A 175 -19.15 -6.92 -4.33
C LEU A 175 -19.95 -7.87 -3.44
N VAL A 176 -21.27 -7.75 -3.46
CA VAL A 176 -22.16 -8.62 -2.64
C VAL A 176 -22.40 -9.97 -3.31
N ASP A 177 -22.26 -10.02 -4.63
CA ASP A 177 -22.48 -11.22 -5.44
C ASP A 177 -21.24 -12.14 -5.51
N ARG A 178 -21.34 -13.22 -6.29
CA ARG A 178 -20.20 -14.12 -6.55
C ARG A 178 -19.04 -13.34 -7.17
N HIS A 179 -17.81 -13.67 -6.77
CA HIS A 179 -16.56 -13.09 -7.28
C HIS A 179 -16.19 -13.58 -8.70
N SER A 180 -17.18 -13.63 -9.59
CA SER A 180 -17.00 -13.97 -11.00
C SER A 180 -16.60 -12.74 -11.82
N GLY A 181 -15.89 -12.96 -12.93
CA GLY A 181 -15.32 -11.88 -13.73
C GLY A 181 -16.36 -10.93 -14.31
N ASP A 182 -17.54 -11.42 -14.66
CA ASP A 182 -18.70 -10.66 -15.13
C ASP A 182 -19.22 -9.67 -14.09
N ASN A 183 -19.33 -10.08 -12.82
CA ASN A 183 -19.76 -9.19 -11.75
C ASN A 183 -18.70 -8.12 -11.45
N ILE A 184 -17.42 -8.50 -11.42
CA ILE A 184 -16.29 -7.57 -11.27
C ILE A 184 -16.33 -6.52 -12.40
N ALA A 185 -16.45 -6.97 -13.65
CA ALA A 185 -16.53 -6.10 -14.82
C ALA A 185 -17.71 -5.13 -14.73
N THR A 186 -18.88 -5.61 -14.33
CA THR A 186 -20.09 -4.79 -14.17
C THR A 186 -19.85 -3.62 -13.23
N HIS A 187 -19.36 -3.88 -12.02
CA HIS A 187 -19.08 -2.83 -11.03
C HIS A 187 -17.99 -1.86 -11.48
N VAL A 188 -16.91 -2.36 -12.10
CA VAL A 188 -15.84 -1.50 -12.63
C VAL A 188 -16.41 -0.57 -13.70
N VAL A 189 -17.14 -1.11 -14.67
CA VAL A 189 -17.74 -0.31 -15.76
C VAL A 189 -18.78 0.68 -15.22
N GLU A 190 -19.59 0.31 -14.23
CA GLU A 190 -20.51 1.24 -13.56
C GLU A 190 -19.79 2.42 -12.90
N VAL A 191 -18.68 2.16 -12.20
CA VAL A 191 -17.86 3.23 -11.62
C VAL A 191 -17.35 4.14 -12.73
N LEU A 192 -16.78 3.59 -13.80
CA LEU A 192 -16.28 4.37 -14.94
C LEU A 192 -17.39 5.20 -15.62
N ARG A 193 -18.58 4.62 -15.82
CA ARG A 193 -19.78 5.32 -16.33
C ARG A 193 -20.20 6.44 -15.39
N SER A 194 -20.16 6.21 -14.07
CA SER A 194 -20.53 7.22 -13.07
C SER A 194 -19.62 8.46 -13.12
N TYR A 195 -18.38 8.32 -13.61
CA TYR A 195 -17.44 9.41 -13.86
C TYR A 195 -17.47 9.94 -15.30
N GLY A 196 -18.17 9.30 -16.23
CA GLY A 196 -18.27 9.71 -17.63
C GLY A 196 -17.01 9.49 -18.45
N ILE A 197 -16.15 8.54 -18.05
CA ILE A 197 -14.80 8.38 -18.60
C ILE A 197 -14.60 7.12 -19.46
N THR A 198 -15.66 6.35 -19.72
CA THR A 198 -15.60 5.07 -20.45
C THR A 198 -14.88 5.14 -21.80
N HIS A 199 -15.10 6.21 -22.56
CA HIS A 199 -14.51 6.44 -23.88
C HIS A 199 -13.02 6.82 -23.86
N LYS A 200 -12.45 7.07 -22.66
CA LYS A 200 -11.09 7.59 -22.48
C LYS A 200 -10.17 6.61 -21.75
N VAL A 201 -10.66 5.42 -21.43
CA VAL A 201 -9.87 4.44 -20.70
C VAL A 201 -8.80 3.81 -21.60
N GLY A 202 -7.57 3.75 -21.08
CA GLY A 202 -6.44 3.06 -21.66
C GLY A 202 -6.29 1.68 -21.06
N TYR A 203 -5.25 1.50 -20.24
CA TYR A 203 -4.84 0.19 -19.74
C TYR A 203 -5.32 -0.09 -18.32
N PHE A 204 -5.35 -1.37 -17.94
CA PHE A 204 -5.80 -1.90 -16.65
C PHE A 204 -4.69 -2.70 -15.97
N THR A 205 -4.27 -2.32 -14.75
CA THR A 205 -3.28 -3.08 -13.97
C THR A 205 -3.96 -3.91 -12.90
N LEU A 206 -3.89 -5.24 -13.02
CA LEU A 206 -4.61 -6.22 -12.18
C LEU A 206 -3.69 -7.35 -11.72
N ASP A 207 -4.01 -8.01 -10.61
CA ASP A 207 -3.32 -9.25 -10.22
C ASP A 207 -3.56 -10.40 -11.23
N ASN A 208 -2.98 -11.56 -10.98
CA ASN A 208 -3.08 -12.71 -11.89
C ASN A 208 -4.18 -13.71 -11.51
N ALA A 209 -5.17 -13.30 -10.71
CA ALA A 209 -6.34 -14.14 -10.46
C ALA A 209 -7.07 -14.45 -11.77
N SER A 210 -7.60 -15.67 -11.88
CA SER A 210 -8.26 -16.17 -13.10
C SER A 210 -9.55 -15.40 -13.43
N ASN A 211 -10.29 -14.96 -12.40
CA ASN A 211 -11.47 -14.12 -12.58
C ASN A 211 -11.15 -12.76 -13.23
N ASN A 212 -9.92 -12.26 -13.11
CA ASN A 212 -9.48 -11.04 -13.79
C ASN A 212 -9.21 -11.26 -15.29
N ASP A 213 -8.98 -12.50 -15.76
CA ASP A 213 -8.95 -12.79 -17.20
C ASP A 213 -10.37 -12.58 -17.78
N THR A 214 -11.38 -13.21 -17.18
CA THR A 214 -12.79 -13.04 -17.57
C THR A 214 -13.28 -11.60 -17.39
N ALA A 215 -12.89 -10.92 -16.30
CA ALA A 215 -13.29 -9.52 -16.09
C ALA A 215 -12.78 -8.60 -17.20
N MET A 216 -11.54 -8.78 -17.65
CA MET A 216 -10.99 -7.97 -18.75
C MET A 216 -11.64 -8.26 -20.09
N GLU A 217 -12.06 -9.50 -20.34
CA GLU A 217 -12.86 -9.84 -21.53
C GLU A 217 -14.21 -9.11 -21.52
N GLU A 218 -14.93 -9.14 -20.40
CA GLU A 218 -16.23 -8.46 -20.26
C GLU A 218 -16.11 -6.93 -20.27
N ILE A 219 -15.09 -6.36 -19.63
CA ILE A 219 -14.78 -4.92 -19.72
C ILE A 219 -14.47 -4.55 -21.17
N GLY A 220 -13.66 -5.36 -21.87
CA GLY A 220 -13.32 -5.15 -23.28
C GLY A 220 -14.55 -5.13 -24.18
N LYS A 221 -15.47 -6.10 -24.01
CA LYS A 221 -16.77 -6.12 -24.71
C LYS A 221 -17.59 -4.87 -24.43
N ALA A 222 -17.67 -4.45 -23.16
CA ALA A 222 -18.47 -3.30 -22.76
C ALA A 222 -17.89 -1.95 -23.25
N LEU A 223 -16.58 -1.87 -23.48
CA LEU A 223 -15.87 -0.64 -23.84
C LEU A 223 -15.34 -0.62 -25.27
N GLY A 224 -15.47 -1.72 -26.03
CA GLY A 224 -15.09 -1.81 -27.44
C GLY A 224 -13.60 -2.00 -27.69
N PHE A 225 -12.91 -2.83 -26.88
CA PHE A 225 -11.51 -3.19 -27.11
C PHE A 225 -11.23 -4.66 -26.72
N GLU A 226 -10.09 -5.20 -27.15
CA GLU A 226 -9.66 -6.53 -26.73
C GLU A 226 -9.05 -6.49 -25.32
N GLY A 227 -9.67 -7.18 -24.37
CA GLY A 227 -9.31 -7.14 -22.95
C GLY A 227 -7.85 -7.49 -22.66
N LYS A 228 -7.30 -8.50 -23.35
CA LYS A 228 -5.92 -8.98 -23.16
C LYS A 228 -4.88 -7.89 -23.48
N THR A 229 -5.04 -7.23 -24.63
CA THR A 229 -4.13 -6.18 -25.11
C THR A 229 -4.02 -4.96 -24.19
N ARG A 230 -5.00 -4.77 -23.30
CA ARG A 230 -5.06 -3.63 -22.37
C ARG A 230 -4.81 -4.01 -20.92
N ARG A 231 -4.47 -5.26 -20.62
CA ARG A 231 -4.20 -5.71 -19.25
C ARG A 231 -2.70 -5.71 -18.95
N LEU A 232 -2.28 -4.92 -17.98
CA LEU A 232 -0.99 -5.09 -17.32
C LEU A 232 -1.18 -6.04 -16.15
N ARG A 233 -0.26 -6.99 -16.04
CA ARG A 233 -0.22 -7.93 -14.91
C ARG A 233 0.56 -7.28 -13.77
N CYS A 234 0.02 -7.35 -12.56
CA CYS A 234 0.62 -6.76 -11.38
C CYS A 234 1.98 -7.42 -11.11
N PHE A 235 3.05 -6.66 -11.34
CA PHE A 235 4.40 -7.19 -11.21
C PHE A 235 4.71 -7.62 -9.78
N GLY A 236 4.25 -6.86 -8.77
CA GLY A 236 4.40 -7.26 -7.36
C GLY A 236 3.75 -8.61 -7.03
N HIS A 237 2.60 -8.92 -7.65
CA HIS A 237 1.96 -10.23 -7.51
C HIS A 237 2.78 -11.34 -8.21
N ILE A 238 3.38 -11.05 -9.37
CA ILE A 238 4.26 -11.98 -10.08
C ILE A 238 5.51 -12.30 -9.26
N LEU A 239 6.14 -11.28 -8.66
CA LEU A 239 7.27 -11.46 -7.74
C LEU A 239 6.87 -12.33 -6.55
N ASN A 240 5.70 -12.11 -5.97
CA ASN A 240 5.18 -12.95 -4.89
C ASN A 240 5.07 -14.43 -5.32
N LEU A 241 4.54 -14.71 -6.51
CA LEU A 241 4.45 -16.08 -7.04
C LEU A 241 5.83 -16.71 -7.27
N ALA A 242 6.77 -15.96 -7.84
CA ALA A 242 8.13 -16.44 -8.10
C ALA A 242 8.89 -16.70 -6.79
N VAL A 243 8.80 -15.80 -5.81
CA VAL A 243 9.44 -15.95 -4.51
C VAL A 243 8.82 -17.09 -3.70
N LYS A 244 7.49 -17.27 -3.74
CA LYS A 244 6.85 -18.42 -3.08
C LYS A 244 7.32 -19.74 -3.66
N ALA A 245 7.53 -19.82 -4.97
CA ALA A 245 8.11 -20.99 -5.61
C ALA A 245 9.58 -21.23 -5.17
N LEU A 246 10.34 -20.15 -4.95
CA LEU A 246 11.70 -20.21 -4.41
C LEU A 246 11.73 -20.70 -2.95
N LEU A 247 10.84 -20.18 -2.10
CA LEU A 247 10.82 -20.46 -0.67
C LEU A 247 10.20 -21.83 -0.34
N PHE A 248 9.11 -22.18 -1.03
CA PHE A 248 8.26 -23.31 -0.64
C PHE A 248 8.25 -24.46 -1.65
N GLY A 249 8.95 -24.30 -2.78
CA GLY A 249 9.04 -25.30 -3.84
C GLY A 249 7.73 -25.49 -4.60
N HIS A 250 7.46 -26.73 -5.00
CA HIS A 250 6.24 -27.09 -5.72
C HIS A 250 4.97 -26.88 -4.86
N ASN A 251 3.86 -26.53 -5.53
CA ASN A 251 2.53 -26.39 -4.94
C ASN A 251 2.48 -25.46 -3.71
N SER A 252 3.14 -24.29 -3.80
CA SER A 252 3.14 -23.29 -2.72
C SER A 252 1.74 -22.84 -2.30
N GLU A 253 0.79 -22.78 -3.24
CA GLU A 253 -0.62 -22.43 -2.97
C GLU A 253 -1.29 -23.48 -2.07
N ALA A 254 -1.12 -24.77 -2.36
CA ALA A 254 -1.67 -25.84 -1.52
C ALA A 254 -1.07 -25.81 -0.09
N PHE A 255 0.21 -25.49 0.02
CA PHE A 255 0.86 -25.28 1.33
C PHE A 255 0.23 -24.11 2.09
N GLU A 256 -0.08 -22.99 1.42
CA GLU A 256 -0.74 -21.85 2.05
C GLU A 256 -2.15 -22.19 2.53
N ASP A 257 -2.93 -22.92 1.73
CA ASP A 257 -4.28 -23.35 2.09
C ASP A 257 -4.25 -24.29 3.32
N ASP A 258 -3.29 -25.21 3.35
CA ASP A 258 -3.09 -26.13 4.49
C ASP A 258 -2.70 -25.40 5.79
N ILE A 259 -2.00 -24.25 5.70
CA ILE A 259 -1.59 -23.44 6.85
C ILE A 259 -2.67 -22.42 7.26
N GLN A 260 -3.39 -21.83 6.31
CA GLN A 260 -4.47 -20.86 6.62
C GLN A 260 -5.62 -21.49 7.40
N GLY A 261 -5.84 -22.80 7.28
CA GLY A 261 -6.80 -23.55 8.09
C GLY A 261 -6.37 -23.78 9.55
N ASN A 262 -5.10 -23.52 9.89
CA ASN A 262 -4.49 -23.78 11.19
C ASN A 262 -4.03 -22.46 11.86
N GLU A 263 -4.94 -21.78 12.56
CA GLU A 263 -4.61 -20.60 13.37
C GLU A 263 -3.62 -20.90 14.51
N THR A 264 -3.38 -22.17 14.80
CA THR A 264 -2.39 -22.67 15.75
C THR A 264 -1.32 -23.51 15.06
N LEU A 265 -0.07 -23.35 15.48
CA LEU A 265 1.04 -24.17 15.01
C LEU A 265 1.03 -25.50 15.77
N ASP A 266 0.02 -26.31 15.46
CA ASP A 266 -0.12 -27.68 15.96
C ASP A 266 1.00 -28.58 15.38
N ALA A 267 1.02 -29.85 15.78
CA ALA A 267 2.05 -30.78 15.32
C ALA A 267 2.04 -30.96 13.78
N LYS A 268 0.87 -30.85 13.15
CA LYS A 268 0.72 -30.96 11.69
C LYS A 268 1.31 -29.74 10.99
N ALA A 269 0.93 -28.53 11.41
CA ALA A 269 1.46 -27.27 10.87
C ALA A 269 2.97 -27.17 11.09
N HIS A 270 3.46 -27.54 12.28
CA HIS A 270 4.90 -27.59 12.56
C HIS A 270 5.65 -28.49 11.58
N GLU A 271 5.13 -29.68 11.30
CA GLU A 271 5.73 -30.62 10.36
C GLU A 271 5.67 -30.10 8.92
N LEU A 272 4.56 -29.47 8.51
CA LEU A 272 4.44 -28.84 7.18
C LEU A 272 5.50 -27.76 6.98
N TRP A 273 5.72 -26.89 7.97
CA TRP A 273 6.79 -25.89 7.93
C TRP A 273 8.17 -26.53 7.93
N ARG A 274 8.43 -27.52 8.79
CA ARG A 274 9.73 -28.21 8.85
C ARG A 274 10.13 -28.80 7.49
N ARG A 275 9.17 -29.32 6.72
CA ARG A 275 9.38 -29.87 5.37
C ARG A 275 9.76 -28.81 4.32
N LYS A 276 9.59 -27.52 4.61
CA LYS A 276 10.09 -26.41 3.77
C LYS A 276 11.57 -26.08 4.02
N GLY A 277 12.26 -26.90 4.80
CA GLY A 277 13.70 -26.80 5.03
C GLY A 277 14.06 -25.74 6.07
N PRO A 278 15.28 -25.16 6.01
CA PRO A 278 15.81 -24.25 7.03
C PRO A 278 14.92 -23.04 7.33
N VAL A 279 14.32 -22.44 6.29
CA VAL A 279 13.40 -21.30 6.47
C VAL A 279 12.16 -21.70 7.27
N GLY A 280 11.66 -22.92 7.07
CA GLY A 280 10.52 -23.43 7.82
C GLY A 280 10.85 -23.87 9.24
N LYS A 281 12.05 -24.43 9.49
CA LYS A 281 12.56 -24.60 10.86
C LYS A 281 12.66 -23.26 11.58
N LEU A 282 13.18 -22.23 10.91
CA LEU A 282 13.28 -20.89 11.45
C LEU A 282 11.88 -20.31 11.78
N HIS A 283 10.90 -20.46 10.88
CA HIS A 283 9.52 -20.08 11.15
C HIS A 283 9.02 -20.71 12.46
N ASN A 284 9.17 -22.03 12.61
CA ASN A 284 8.72 -22.75 13.81
C ASN A 284 9.38 -22.23 15.10
N LEU A 285 10.69 -21.97 15.07
CA LEU A 285 11.43 -21.42 16.21
C LEU A 285 10.92 -20.02 16.58
N ILE A 286 10.80 -19.13 15.60
CA ILE A 286 10.37 -17.75 15.81
C ILE A 286 8.92 -17.69 16.30
N PHE A 287 8.05 -18.52 15.75
CA PHE A 287 6.67 -18.63 16.18
C PHE A 287 6.56 -19.10 17.63
N TRP A 288 7.37 -20.08 18.03
CA TRP A 288 7.42 -20.58 19.40
C TRP A 288 7.85 -19.49 20.39
N ILE A 289 8.89 -18.72 20.06
CA ILE A 289 9.34 -17.58 20.88
C ILE A 289 8.25 -16.51 20.96
N HIS A 290 7.67 -16.13 19.83
CA HIS A 290 6.66 -15.07 19.74
C HIS A 290 5.38 -15.38 20.57
N ARG A 291 5.06 -16.65 20.79
CA ARG A 291 3.91 -17.06 21.61
C ARG A 291 4.20 -17.12 23.11
N SER A 292 5.42 -16.81 23.55
CA SER A 292 5.82 -16.88 24.94
C SER A 292 6.51 -15.59 25.40
N ASP A 293 5.86 -14.88 26.32
CA ASP A 293 6.44 -13.70 26.94
C ASP A 293 7.73 -14.04 27.71
N SER A 294 7.80 -15.23 28.32
CA SER A 294 9.00 -15.67 29.03
C SER A 294 10.18 -15.88 28.07
N LEU A 295 9.96 -16.54 26.93
CA LEU A 295 11.01 -16.73 25.92
C LEU A 295 11.42 -15.41 25.25
N THR A 296 10.45 -14.54 24.97
CA THR A 296 10.71 -13.21 24.43
C THR A 296 11.57 -12.38 25.39
N ASN A 297 11.26 -12.42 26.69
CA ASN A 297 12.06 -11.73 27.70
C ASN A 297 13.44 -12.38 27.90
N LEU A 298 13.55 -13.70 27.81
CA LEU A 298 14.83 -14.41 27.85
C LEU A 298 15.73 -13.99 26.67
N LEU A 299 15.18 -13.95 25.45
CA LEU A 299 15.92 -13.49 24.27
C LEU A 299 16.44 -12.05 24.43
N ARG A 300 15.64 -11.17 25.06
CA ARG A 300 16.06 -9.81 25.40
C ARG A 300 17.17 -9.79 26.45
N SER A 301 17.10 -10.64 27.48
CA SER A 301 18.12 -10.68 28.53
C SER A 301 19.46 -11.22 28.03
N LEU A 302 19.46 -12.20 27.13
CA LEU A 302 20.67 -12.71 26.48
C LEU A 302 21.40 -11.59 25.73
N GLN A 303 20.65 -10.82 24.93
CA GLN A 303 21.17 -9.64 24.23
C GLN A 303 21.74 -8.59 25.19
N LEU A 304 20.98 -8.20 26.22
CA LEU A 304 21.41 -7.20 27.20
C LEU A 304 22.67 -7.63 27.96
N THR A 305 22.81 -8.92 28.25
CA THR A 305 23.99 -9.48 28.90
C THR A 305 25.24 -9.30 28.05
N VAL A 306 25.14 -9.50 26.74
CA VAL A 306 26.25 -9.27 25.81
C VAL A 306 26.50 -7.78 25.58
N TYR A 307 25.44 -6.99 25.36
CA TYR A 307 25.57 -5.55 25.10
C TYR A 307 26.21 -4.82 26.27
N SER A 308 25.79 -5.08 27.50
CA SER A 308 26.32 -4.42 28.71
C SER A 308 27.80 -4.69 28.96
N LYS A 309 28.30 -5.86 28.51
CA LYS A 309 29.71 -6.27 28.64
C LYS A 309 30.60 -5.80 27.49
N SER A 310 30.04 -5.19 26.45
CA SER A 310 30.79 -4.73 25.28
C SER A 310 31.66 -3.51 25.62
N ASP A 311 32.90 -3.50 25.13
CA ASP A 311 33.81 -2.36 25.26
C ASP A 311 33.38 -1.16 24.38
N ASP A 312 32.63 -1.40 23.30
CA ASP A 312 32.07 -0.37 22.43
C ASP A 312 30.85 0.35 23.09
N PRO A 313 30.92 1.67 23.36
CA PRO A 313 29.80 2.45 23.89
C PRO A 313 28.54 2.43 23.02
N VAL A 314 28.68 2.33 21.69
CA VAL A 314 27.55 2.27 20.76
C VAL A 314 26.80 0.95 20.93
N VAL A 315 27.52 -0.15 21.12
CA VAL A 315 26.93 -1.47 21.39
C VAL A 315 26.27 -1.49 22.77
N ARG A 316 26.91 -0.93 23.81
CA ARG A 316 26.29 -0.82 25.15
C ARG A 316 24.97 -0.06 25.17
N ALA A 317 24.82 0.93 24.30
CA ALA A 317 23.60 1.73 24.19
C ALA A 317 22.49 1.07 23.35
N LYS A 318 22.75 -0.08 22.71
CA LYS A 318 21.73 -0.78 21.90
C LYS A 318 20.59 -1.28 22.77
N LYS A 319 19.37 -1.17 22.24
CA LYS A 319 18.19 -1.84 22.80
C LYS A 319 18.09 -3.25 22.24
N PRO A 320 17.62 -4.23 23.03
CA PRO A 320 17.38 -5.57 22.53
C PRO A 320 16.32 -5.55 21.43
N LEU A 321 16.48 -6.45 20.47
CA LEU A 321 15.59 -6.63 19.33
C LEU A 321 14.70 -7.85 19.57
N ASP A 322 13.42 -7.72 19.22
CA ASP A 322 12.47 -8.85 19.26
C ASP A 322 12.57 -9.71 18.00
N ALA A 323 12.15 -10.97 18.09
CA ALA A 323 11.93 -11.79 16.91
C ALA A 323 10.80 -11.20 16.04
N ILE A 324 10.88 -11.35 14.72
CA ILE A 324 9.83 -10.92 13.77
C ILE A 324 9.21 -12.16 13.16
N ILE A 325 7.92 -12.37 13.40
CA ILE A 325 7.13 -13.44 12.76
C ILE A 325 6.75 -13.05 11.34
N ASP A 326 6.81 -14.01 10.42
CA ASP A 326 6.36 -13.83 9.04
C ASP A 326 4.88 -14.16 8.86
N VAL A 327 4.37 -13.82 7.68
CA VAL A 327 3.02 -14.07 7.20
C VAL A 327 3.15 -14.78 5.86
N VAL A 328 2.68 -16.03 5.79
CA VAL A 328 2.87 -16.92 4.63
C VAL A 328 2.41 -16.31 3.29
N THR A 329 1.40 -15.44 3.32
CA THR A 329 0.83 -14.81 2.12
C THR A 329 1.70 -13.67 1.56
N ARG A 330 2.66 -13.15 2.33
CA ARG A 330 3.49 -11.97 1.98
C ARG A 330 4.98 -12.28 2.16
N TRP A 331 5.65 -12.61 1.07
CA TRP A 331 7.05 -13.02 1.09
C TRP A 331 8.04 -12.01 1.74
N LEU A 332 7.75 -10.70 1.67
CA LEU A 332 8.55 -9.66 2.34
C LEU A 332 8.64 -9.88 3.86
N SER A 333 7.57 -10.39 4.46
CA SER A 333 7.57 -10.69 5.90
C SER A 333 8.52 -11.84 6.24
N THR A 334 8.63 -12.86 5.38
CA THR A 334 9.62 -13.93 5.51
C THR A 334 11.05 -13.40 5.35
N LEU A 335 11.29 -12.47 4.41
CA LEU A 335 12.58 -11.78 4.30
C LEU A 335 12.92 -10.99 5.58
N TYR A 336 11.95 -10.29 6.18
CA TYR A 336 12.18 -9.54 7.42
C TYR A 336 12.43 -10.46 8.63
N MET A 337 11.73 -11.60 8.72
CA MET A 337 12.02 -12.65 9.70
C MET A 337 13.45 -13.16 9.53
N ILE A 338 13.86 -13.52 8.30
CA ILE A 338 15.20 -13.98 7.99
C ILE A 338 16.26 -12.96 8.40
N ARG A 339 16.10 -11.69 8.01
CA ARG A 339 17.05 -10.62 8.37
C ARG A 339 17.14 -10.42 9.88
N ARG A 340 16.00 -10.45 10.58
CA ARG A 340 16.00 -10.34 12.05
C ARG A 340 16.68 -11.55 12.70
N ALA A 341 16.43 -12.74 12.19
CA ALA A 341 17.03 -13.97 12.70
C ALA A 341 18.55 -13.99 12.50
N LEU A 342 19.04 -13.54 11.34
CA LEU A 342 20.48 -13.45 11.09
C LEU A 342 21.17 -12.45 12.04
N LEU A 343 20.52 -11.33 12.38
CA LEU A 343 21.02 -10.40 13.40
C LEU A 343 21.00 -10.98 14.82
N LEU A 344 20.10 -11.94 15.06
CA LEU A 344 19.88 -12.58 16.35
C LEU A 344 20.47 -13.98 16.44
N LYS A 345 21.26 -14.42 15.44
CA LYS A 345 21.68 -15.82 15.28
C LYS A 345 22.24 -16.41 16.56
N ASP A 346 23.28 -15.78 17.10
CA ASP A 346 23.99 -16.28 18.30
C ASP A 346 23.03 -16.35 19.51
N PHE A 347 22.19 -15.33 19.69
CA PHE A 347 21.21 -15.30 20.78
C PHE A 347 20.09 -16.32 20.63
N LEU A 348 19.69 -16.64 19.40
CA LEU A 348 18.70 -17.67 19.11
C LEU A 348 19.27 -19.07 19.37
N GLU A 349 20.54 -19.29 19.05
CA GLU A 349 21.26 -20.52 19.37
C GLU A 349 21.40 -20.68 20.89
N ASP A 350 21.87 -19.64 21.60
CA ASP A 350 21.98 -19.63 23.06
C ASP A 350 20.63 -19.93 23.73
N LEU A 351 19.56 -19.25 23.30
CA LEU A 351 18.22 -19.49 23.82
C LEU A 351 17.79 -20.94 23.60
N TRP A 352 18.05 -21.51 22.42
CA TRP A 352 17.71 -22.89 22.12
C TRP A 352 18.44 -23.86 23.05
N TYR A 353 19.76 -23.68 23.26
CA TYR A 353 20.56 -24.51 24.15
C TYR A 353 20.14 -24.39 25.61
N GLU A 354 19.91 -23.17 26.12
CA GLU A 354 19.45 -22.95 27.49
C GLU A 354 18.11 -23.66 27.74
N GLN A 355 17.16 -23.52 26.82
CA GLN A 355 15.84 -24.13 26.94
C GLN A 355 15.85 -25.65 26.77
N LYS A 356 16.71 -26.18 25.89
CA LYS A 356 16.95 -27.61 25.74
C LYS A 356 17.50 -28.22 27.04
N SER A 357 18.56 -27.62 27.57
CA SER A 357 19.21 -28.05 28.81
C SER A 357 18.27 -27.96 30.02
N GLU A 358 17.48 -26.88 30.13
CA GLU A 358 16.46 -26.73 31.17
C GLU A 358 15.43 -27.87 31.09
N TRP A 359 14.93 -28.18 29.89
CA TRP A 359 13.95 -29.25 29.69
C TRP A 359 14.52 -30.62 30.06
N GLU A 360 15.72 -30.94 29.59
CA GLU A 360 16.41 -32.21 29.91
C GLU A 360 16.65 -32.35 31.42
N GLY A 361 17.04 -31.26 32.09
CA GLY A 361 17.16 -31.21 33.54
C GLY A 361 15.84 -31.48 34.28
N LEU A 362 14.71 -31.01 33.75
CA LEU A 362 13.37 -31.31 34.30
C LEU A 362 12.97 -32.77 34.08
N VAL A 363 13.32 -33.36 32.94
CA VAL A 363 13.11 -34.79 32.66
C VAL A 363 13.92 -35.66 33.61
N LEU A 364 15.21 -35.35 33.82
CA LEU A 364 16.08 -36.07 34.76
C LEU A 364 15.56 -36.00 36.21
N ARG A 365 14.91 -34.89 36.59
CA ARG A 365 14.27 -34.72 37.91
C ARG A 365 12.87 -35.32 38.02
N GLY A 366 12.38 -36.00 36.97
CA GLY A 366 11.05 -36.61 36.93
C GLY A 366 9.89 -35.60 36.94
N LYS A 367 10.15 -34.32 36.63
CA LYS A 367 9.13 -33.25 36.64
C LYS A 367 8.38 -33.11 35.31
N LYS A 368 8.95 -33.61 34.21
CA LYS A 368 8.37 -33.61 32.87
C LYS A 368 8.72 -34.89 32.12
N SER A 369 7.94 -35.24 31.11
CA SER A 369 8.27 -36.33 30.20
C SER A 369 9.14 -35.86 29.02
N SER A 370 9.99 -36.74 28.51
CA SER A 370 10.70 -36.52 27.24
C SER A 370 9.73 -36.39 26.05
N SER A 371 8.62 -37.14 26.07
CA SER A 371 7.59 -37.10 25.01
C SER A 371 6.87 -35.75 24.91
N GLU A 372 6.85 -34.98 26.00
CA GLU A 372 6.20 -33.67 26.10
C GLU A 372 7.10 -32.52 25.61
N MET A 373 8.33 -32.82 25.19
CA MET A 373 9.28 -31.80 24.73
C MET A 373 8.69 -30.97 23.58
N PRO A 374 8.75 -29.62 23.65
CA PRO A 374 8.35 -28.74 22.56
C PRO A 374 9.02 -29.17 21.26
N LEU A 375 8.25 -29.23 20.18
CA LEU A 375 8.71 -29.75 18.89
C LEU A 375 9.99 -29.03 18.42
N CYS A 376 10.05 -27.70 18.58
CA CYS A 376 11.21 -26.88 18.23
C CYS A 376 12.51 -27.23 18.99
N LEU A 377 12.42 -27.82 20.20
CA LEU A 377 13.59 -28.23 21.00
C LEU A 377 14.07 -29.65 20.67
N ARG A 378 13.38 -30.36 19.77
CA ARG A 378 13.85 -31.66 19.29
C ARG A 378 15.00 -31.48 18.32
N ASP A 379 15.92 -32.43 18.30
CA ASP A 379 17.20 -32.29 17.61
C ASP A 379 17.01 -32.15 16.08
N GLU A 380 15.98 -32.79 15.51
CA GLU A 380 15.63 -32.66 14.10
C GLU A 380 15.20 -31.23 13.69
N ASN A 381 14.86 -30.37 14.65
CA ASN A 381 14.44 -28.98 14.44
C ASN A 381 15.50 -27.95 14.82
N LYS A 382 16.65 -28.40 15.35
CA LYS A 382 17.80 -27.54 15.57
C LYS A 382 18.25 -26.94 14.24
N LEU A 383 18.52 -25.63 14.26
CA LEU A 383 19.17 -24.92 13.16
C LEU A 383 20.68 -25.13 13.28
N GLU A 384 21.24 -25.90 12.34
CA GLU A 384 22.68 -26.14 12.26
C GLU A 384 23.39 -25.06 11.43
N GLU A 385 24.73 -25.06 11.44
CA GLU A 385 25.53 -24.11 10.64
C GLU A 385 25.15 -24.13 9.15
N LYS A 386 24.89 -25.31 8.59
CA LYS A 386 24.39 -25.47 7.21
C LYS A 386 23.02 -24.82 6.99
N ASP A 387 22.14 -24.88 8.00
CA ASP A 387 20.79 -24.30 7.92
C ASP A 387 20.90 -22.77 7.90
N TRP A 388 21.77 -22.19 8.73
CA TRP A 388 22.07 -20.76 8.73
C TRP A 388 22.72 -20.28 7.43
N ALA A 389 23.61 -21.08 6.83
CA ALA A 389 24.17 -20.76 5.52
C ALA A 389 23.09 -20.70 4.43
N ILE A 390 22.12 -21.62 4.46
CA ILE A 390 20.96 -21.59 3.55
C ILE A 390 20.08 -20.36 3.82
N ILE A 391 19.79 -20.04 5.08
CA ILE A 391 19.02 -18.85 5.46
C ILE A 391 19.70 -17.57 4.96
N SER A 392 21.03 -17.47 5.06
CA SER A 392 21.81 -16.36 4.52
C SER A 392 21.71 -16.27 3.00
N LEU A 393 21.82 -17.39 2.30
CA LEU A 393 21.65 -17.45 0.84
C LEU A 393 20.25 -16.96 0.42
N PHE A 394 19.19 -17.37 1.10
CA PHE A 394 17.84 -16.86 0.83
C PHE A 394 17.76 -15.35 1.05
N ASN A 395 18.38 -14.79 2.10
CA ASN A 395 18.42 -13.34 2.29
C ASN A 395 19.06 -12.62 1.09
N GLU A 396 20.18 -13.12 0.57
CA GLU A 396 20.86 -12.56 -0.59
C GLU A 396 19.98 -12.60 -1.86
N VAL A 397 19.42 -13.77 -2.17
CA VAL A 397 18.58 -13.95 -3.36
C VAL A 397 17.33 -13.07 -3.28
N LEU A 398 16.61 -13.10 -2.15
CA LEU A 398 15.36 -12.35 -1.95
C LEU A 398 15.57 -10.83 -1.94
N GLN A 399 16.76 -10.37 -1.55
CA GLN A 399 17.09 -8.95 -1.60
C GLN A 399 17.04 -8.40 -3.03
N HIS A 400 17.39 -9.19 -4.05
CA HIS A 400 17.22 -8.77 -5.45
C HIS A 400 15.74 -8.52 -5.79
N PHE A 401 14.82 -9.37 -5.31
CA PHE A 401 13.38 -9.19 -5.50
C PHE A 401 12.86 -7.93 -4.78
N GLU A 402 13.38 -7.64 -3.59
CA GLU A 402 12.96 -6.48 -2.80
C GLU A 402 13.33 -5.17 -3.51
N HIS A 403 14.54 -5.10 -4.06
CA HIS A 403 15.01 -3.93 -4.81
C HIS A 403 14.13 -3.61 -6.03
N VAL A 404 13.73 -4.66 -6.75
CA VAL A 404 12.84 -4.51 -7.92
C VAL A 404 11.43 -4.15 -7.47
N LEU A 405 10.89 -4.83 -6.44
CA LEU A 405 9.55 -4.57 -5.91
C LEU A 405 9.39 -3.11 -5.47
N ILE A 406 10.31 -2.59 -4.64
CA ILE A 406 10.27 -1.21 -4.14
C ILE A 406 10.25 -0.19 -5.30
N THR A 407 10.96 -0.51 -6.38
CA THR A 407 11.00 0.35 -7.58
C THR A 407 9.69 0.30 -8.36
N LEU A 408 9.01 -0.85 -8.42
CA LEU A 408 7.82 -1.05 -9.25
C LEU A 408 6.47 -0.89 -8.51
N GLU A 409 6.45 -0.89 -7.18
CA GLU A 409 5.24 -0.67 -6.38
C GLU A 409 4.79 0.80 -6.31
N GLY A 410 5.56 1.72 -6.91
CA GLY A 410 5.23 3.14 -6.94
C GLY A 410 4.03 3.47 -7.84
N ASP A 411 3.73 4.76 -7.99
CA ASP A 411 2.58 5.28 -8.73
C ASP A 411 2.95 6.26 -9.84
N GLY A 412 4.19 6.21 -10.31
CA GLY A 412 4.75 7.09 -11.34
C GLY A 412 5.02 8.53 -10.85
N GLN A 413 4.59 8.92 -9.65
CA GLN A 413 4.77 10.29 -9.17
C GLN A 413 6.22 10.57 -8.75
N GLN A 414 6.73 11.70 -9.20
CA GLN A 414 8.04 12.22 -8.80
C GLN A 414 7.99 12.67 -7.35
N ARG A 415 8.89 12.13 -6.53
CA ARG A 415 9.05 12.52 -5.13
C ARG A 415 10.51 12.71 -4.78
N LYS A 416 10.79 13.60 -3.83
CA LYS A 416 12.10 13.68 -3.17
C LYS A 416 12.32 12.41 -2.38
N ARG A 417 13.35 11.65 -2.73
CA ARG A 417 13.70 10.37 -2.09
C ARG A 417 14.74 10.60 -1.01
N LYS A 418 15.09 9.54 -0.27
CA LYS A 418 16.22 9.57 0.67
C LYS A 418 17.46 10.07 -0.08
N GLU A 419 18.27 10.89 0.57
CA GLU A 419 19.45 11.59 -0.01
C GLU A 419 19.13 12.71 -1.01
N GLY A 420 17.85 13.05 -1.18
CA GLY A 420 17.43 14.33 -1.76
C GLY A 420 17.26 14.36 -3.28
N TYR A 421 17.48 13.25 -3.98
CA TYR A 421 17.20 13.17 -5.43
C TYR A 421 15.69 13.06 -5.71
N ILE A 422 15.27 13.47 -6.91
CA ILE A 422 13.89 13.36 -7.38
C ILE A 422 13.77 12.16 -8.32
N GLY A 423 12.88 11.22 -7.99
CA GLY A 423 12.68 10.00 -8.78
C GLY A 423 11.23 9.51 -8.77
N ALA A 424 10.79 8.99 -9.91
CA ALA A 424 9.53 8.30 -10.10
C ALA A 424 9.74 6.77 -10.00
N TYR A 425 8.89 6.09 -9.23
CA TYR A 425 8.82 4.63 -9.08
C TYR A 425 7.44 4.16 -9.56
N GLY A 426 7.33 2.92 -10.03
CA GLY A 426 6.11 2.35 -10.62
C GLY A 426 5.89 2.75 -12.07
N CYS A 427 6.97 2.95 -12.83
CA CYS A 427 6.87 3.31 -14.24
C CYS A 427 6.84 2.04 -15.12
N PRO A 428 5.98 1.97 -16.15
CA PRO A 428 5.85 0.76 -16.97
C PRO A 428 7.14 0.28 -17.63
N TRP A 429 8.02 1.20 -18.05
CA TRP A 429 9.30 0.84 -18.67
C TRP A 429 10.23 0.07 -17.73
N ASP A 430 10.12 0.24 -16.39
CA ASP A 430 10.95 -0.49 -15.44
C ASP A 430 10.54 -1.97 -15.31
N THR A 431 9.40 -2.39 -15.89
CA THR A 431 8.90 -3.78 -15.79
C THR A 431 9.78 -4.75 -16.57
N LEU A 432 10.10 -4.44 -17.83
CA LEU A 432 10.99 -5.31 -18.63
C LEU A 432 12.38 -5.38 -18.01
N LEU A 433 12.93 -4.23 -17.59
CA LEU A 433 14.21 -4.18 -16.89
C LEU A 433 14.19 -5.05 -15.61
N GLY A 434 13.10 -5.02 -14.87
CA GLY A 434 12.91 -5.87 -13.68
C GLY A 434 12.95 -7.36 -14.01
N TYR A 435 12.33 -7.78 -15.12
CA TYR A 435 12.42 -9.17 -15.58
C TYR A 435 13.83 -9.56 -16.00
N GLU A 436 14.46 -8.79 -16.90
CA GLU A 436 15.80 -9.07 -17.42
C GLU A 436 16.82 -9.19 -16.29
N TYR A 437 16.77 -8.26 -15.34
CA TYR A 437 17.61 -8.29 -14.16
C TYR A 437 17.37 -9.53 -13.31
N LEU A 438 16.12 -9.86 -12.96
CA LEU A 438 15.84 -11.00 -12.09
C LEU A 438 16.14 -12.32 -12.78
N LEU A 439 15.76 -12.51 -14.04
CA LEU A 439 16.06 -13.70 -14.83
C LEU A 439 17.58 -13.90 -14.93
N GLY A 440 18.33 -12.84 -15.23
CA GLY A 440 19.80 -12.87 -15.25
C GLY A 440 20.39 -13.24 -13.90
N LYS A 441 19.91 -12.67 -12.78
CA LYS A 441 20.35 -13.06 -11.43
C LYS A 441 20.02 -14.51 -11.12
N MET A 442 18.81 -14.98 -11.46
CA MET A 442 18.41 -16.37 -11.23
C MET A 442 19.30 -17.33 -12.03
N GLU A 443 19.73 -16.99 -13.24
CA GLU A 443 20.69 -17.81 -14.00
C GLU A 443 22.08 -17.88 -13.34
N VAL A 444 22.57 -16.76 -12.77
CA VAL A 444 23.82 -16.77 -11.99
C VAL A 444 23.71 -17.71 -10.79
N TYR A 445 22.61 -17.63 -10.02
CA TYR A 445 22.38 -18.54 -8.87
C TYR A 445 22.19 -20.00 -9.31
N LYS A 446 21.52 -20.26 -10.44
CA LYS A 446 21.38 -21.60 -11.04
C LYS A 446 22.74 -22.20 -11.40
N ALA A 447 23.60 -21.44 -12.07
CA ALA A 447 24.93 -21.89 -12.46
C ALA A 447 25.81 -22.19 -11.23
N ALA A 448 25.68 -21.39 -10.17
CA ALA A 448 26.40 -21.57 -8.91
C ALA A 448 25.75 -22.58 -7.94
N ALA A 449 24.62 -23.21 -8.29
CA ALA A 449 23.82 -24.02 -7.37
C ALA A 449 24.61 -25.12 -6.65
N HIS A 450 25.57 -25.74 -7.34
CA HIS A 450 26.45 -26.79 -6.80
C HIS A 450 27.36 -26.33 -5.64
N ARG A 451 27.54 -25.02 -5.47
CA ARG A 451 28.40 -24.42 -4.43
C ARG A 451 27.64 -24.08 -3.16
N TYR A 452 26.31 -24.15 -3.19
CA TYR A 452 25.46 -23.78 -2.06
C TYR A 452 25.15 -24.99 -1.18
N PRO A 453 24.87 -24.78 0.12
CA PRO A 453 24.45 -25.87 0.99
C PRO A 453 23.08 -26.40 0.54
N ASP A 454 22.91 -27.73 0.60
CA ASP A 454 21.75 -28.45 0.04
C ASP A 454 21.48 -28.12 -1.45
N PRO A 455 22.43 -28.47 -2.35
CA PRO A 455 22.40 -28.04 -3.74
C PRO A 455 21.20 -28.59 -4.51
N GLU A 456 20.71 -29.79 -4.18
CA GLU A 456 19.57 -30.41 -4.88
C GLU A 456 18.26 -29.66 -4.60
N HIS A 457 17.96 -29.38 -3.32
CA HIS A 457 16.76 -28.63 -2.97
C HIS A 457 16.81 -27.19 -3.51
N PHE A 458 17.95 -26.50 -3.35
CA PHE A 458 18.11 -25.15 -3.87
C PHE A 458 17.97 -25.10 -5.39
N LYS A 459 18.58 -26.04 -6.12
CA LYS A 459 18.49 -26.14 -7.58
C LYS A 459 17.05 -26.34 -8.06
N VAL A 460 16.25 -27.16 -7.39
CA VAL A 460 14.83 -27.31 -7.74
C VAL A 460 14.09 -26.00 -7.56
N ASN A 461 14.22 -25.37 -6.39
CA ASN A 461 13.47 -24.17 -6.05
C ASN A 461 13.84 -22.94 -6.90
N ILE A 462 15.13 -22.72 -7.16
CA ILE A 462 15.57 -21.62 -8.02
C ILE A 462 15.09 -21.79 -9.47
N ASN A 463 15.01 -23.04 -9.96
CA ASN A 463 14.43 -23.34 -11.27
C ASN A 463 12.93 -23.07 -11.31
N LEU A 464 12.18 -23.38 -10.24
CA LEU A 464 10.76 -23.06 -10.15
C LEU A 464 10.51 -21.56 -10.11
N CYS A 465 11.35 -20.82 -9.37
CA CYS A 465 11.36 -19.37 -9.34
C CYS A 465 11.57 -18.78 -10.75
N TRP A 466 12.63 -19.24 -11.42
CA TRP A 466 12.95 -18.83 -12.80
C TRP A 466 11.81 -19.13 -13.75
N LYS A 467 11.25 -20.35 -13.73
CA LYS A 467 10.11 -20.75 -14.58
C LYS A 467 8.88 -19.88 -14.34
N LYS A 468 8.65 -19.43 -13.09
CA LYS A 468 7.54 -18.51 -12.80
C LYS A 468 7.80 -17.12 -13.39
N LEU A 469 9.01 -16.58 -13.30
CA LEU A 469 9.38 -15.32 -13.94
C LEU A 469 9.23 -15.42 -15.46
N ASP A 470 9.84 -16.44 -16.07
CA ASP A 470 9.85 -16.70 -17.51
C ASP A 470 8.44 -16.88 -18.10
N LYS A 471 7.57 -17.61 -17.39
CA LYS A 471 6.15 -17.76 -17.75
C LYS A 471 5.46 -16.41 -17.95
N TYR A 472 5.72 -15.42 -17.09
CA TYR A 472 5.06 -14.12 -17.20
C TYR A 472 5.85 -13.14 -18.07
N TYR A 473 7.16 -13.31 -18.21
CA TYR A 473 7.97 -12.59 -19.18
C TYR A 473 7.48 -12.86 -20.61
N SER A 474 7.21 -14.13 -20.94
CA SER A 474 6.64 -14.54 -22.23
C SER A 474 5.23 -13.98 -22.50
N ARG A 475 4.58 -13.37 -21.50
CA ARG A 475 3.25 -12.75 -21.64
C ARG A 475 3.32 -11.25 -21.83
N LEU A 476 4.50 -10.65 -21.85
CA LEU A 476 4.65 -9.22 -22.15
C LEU A 476 4.18 -8.91 -23.58
N ASP A 477 4.31 -9.87 -24.49
CA ASP A 477 3.79 -9.81 -25.86
C ASP A 477 2.28 -9.61 -25.93
N GLU A 478 1.53 -10.03 -24.90
CA GLU A 478 0.08 -9.81 -24.83
C GLU A 478 -0.28 -8.31 -24.76
N THR A 479 0.63 -7.46 -24.25
CA THR A 479 0.30 -6.07 -23.89
C THR A 479 1.35 -5.08 -24.43
N PRO A 480 1.05 -4.36 -25.54
CA PRO A 480 2.01 -3.53 -26.28
C PRO A 480 2.72 -2.44 -25.46
N VAL A 481 2.10 -1.97 -24.38
CA VAL A 481 2.62 -0.85 -23.56
C VAL A 481 3.98 -1.15 -22.94
N TYR A 482 4.31 -2.42 -22.68
CA TYR A 482 5.60 -2.78 -22.09
C TYR A 482 6.76 -2.41 -23.03
N TYR A 483 6.62 -2.73 -24.32
CA TYR A 483 7.62 -2.39 -25.33
C TYR A 483 7.57 -0.92 -25.73
N ALA A 484 6.37 -0.38 -25.93
CA ALA A 484 6.20 1.02 -26.28
C ALA A 484 6.78 1.97 -25.21
N ALA A 485 6.64 1.62 -23.93
CA ALA A 485 7.18 2.44 -22.84
C ALA A 485 8.72 2.55 -22.89
N ILE A 486 9.42 1.51 -23.36
CA ILE A 486 10.89 1.49 -23.47
C ILE A 486 11.34 2.15 -24.77
N ALA A 487 10.70 1.80 -25.89
CA ALA A 487 11.00 2.39 -27.20
C ALA A 487 10.83 3.93 -27.19
N LEU A 488 9.85 4.45 -26.45
CA LEU A 488 9.61 5.89 -26.31
C LEU A 488 10.42 6.55 -25.19
N HIS A 489 11.09 5.78 -24.33
CA HIS A 489 11.88 6.34 -23.24
C HIS A 489 13.19 6.94 -23.78
N PRO A 490 13.46 8.26 -23.58
CA PRO A 490 14.58 8.93 -24.23
C PRO A 490 15.97 8.36 -23.95
N ALA A 491 16.14 7.65 -22.83
CA ALA A 491 17.40 7.04 -22.41
C ALA A 491 17.58 5.57 -22.81
N TYR A 492 16.52 4.88 -23.26
CA TYR A 492 16.57 3.46 -23.64
C TYR A 492 16.38 3.32 -25.15
N ARG A 493 15.21 3.74 -25.67
CA ARG A 493 14.84 3.67 -27.08
C ARG A 493 14.95 2.25 -27.64
N TRP A 494 15.02 2.10 -28.96
CA TRP A 494 15.24 0.81 -29.62
C TRP A 494 16.60 0.18 -29.28
N GLY A 495 17.60 1.03 -29.02
CA GLY A 495 18.95 0.56 -28.66
C GLY A 495 18.98 -0.35 -27.43
N TYR A 496 18.10 -0.16 -26.45
CA TYR A 496 17.98 -1.09 -25.33
C TYR A 496 17.65 -2.52 -25.78
N PHE A 497 16.73 -2.69 -26.73
CA PHE A 497 16.38 -4.01 -27.24
C PHE A 497 17.51 -4.60 -28.08
N GLU A 498 18.19 -3.77 -28.87
CA GLU A 498 19.36 -4.19 -29.66
C GLU A 498 20.51 -4.69 -28.77
N ASP A 499 20.72 -4.05 -27.62
CA ASP A 499 21.75 -4.44 -26.66
C ASP A 499 21.36 -5.70 -25.86
N VAL A 500 20.16 -5.71 -25.27
CA VAL A 500 19.72 -6.78 -24.35
C VAL A 500 19.31 -8.05 -25.10
N TRP A 501 18.77 -7.92 -26.31
CA TRP A 501 18.32 -9.04 -27.16
C TRP A 501 19.22 -9.22 -28.39
N ALA A 502 20.50 -8.89 -28.28
CA ALA A 502 21.47 -9.00 -29.37
C ALA A 502 21.51 -10.41 -30.01
N ASP A 503 21.26 -11.46 -29.23
CA ASP A 503 21.22 -12.86 -29.67
C ASP A 503 19.79 -13.36 -30.01
N ARG A 504 18.80 -12.47 -30.06
CA ARG A 504 17.37 -12.74 -30.30
C ARG A 504 16.75 -11.70 -31.26
N PRO A 505 17.21 -11.64 -32.53
CA PRO A 505 16.71 -10.65 -33.50
C PRO A 505 15.20 -10.81 -33.81
N ASP A 506 14.66 -12.02 -33.68
CA ASP A 506 13.24 -12.32 -33.80
C ASP A 506 12.39 -11.65 -32.70
N TRP A 507 12.92 -11.51 -31.48
CA TRP A 507 12.25 -10.80 -30.38
C TRP A 507 12.19 -9.30 -30.65
N ILE A 508 13.29 -8.73 -31.17
CA ILE A 508 13.35 -7.32 -31.58
C ILE A 508 12.33 -7.05 -32.70
N GLN A 509 12.22 -7.94 -33.69
CA GLN A 509 11.23 -7.82 -34.77
C GLN A 509 9.79 -7.90 -34.24
N THR A 510 9.54 -8.80 -33.29
CA THR A 510 8.23 -8.97 -32.63
C THR A 510 7.85 -7.70 -31.86
N ALA A 511 8.75 -7.16 -31.03
CA ALA A 511 8.51 -5.93 -30.30
C ALA A 511 8.29 -4.72 -31.23
N ASN A 512 9.07 -4.61 -32.32
CA ASN A 512 8.84 -3.59 -33.35
C ASN A 512 7.45 -3.69 -33.96
N SER A 513 7.03 -4.89 -34.37
CA SER A 513 5.71 -5.12 -34.96
C SER A 513 4.58 -4.75 -34.00
N ILE A 514 4.70 -5.14 -32.73
CA ILE A 514 3.74 -4.81 -31.67
C ILE A 514 3.63 -3.29 -31.44
N VAL A 515 4.76 -2.58 -31.38
CA VAL A 515 4.78 -1.12 -31.17
C VAL A 515 4.26 -0.39 -32.41
N GLU A 516 4.59 -0.86 -33.61
CA GLU A 516 4.10 -0.29 -34.86
C GLU A 516 2.60 -0.47 -35.02
N GLU A 517 2.06 -1.66 -34.71
CA GLU A 517 0.62 -1.91 -34.72
C GLU A 517 -0.11 -0.99 -33.71
N LEU A 518 0.44 -0.84 -32.50
CA LEU A 518 -0.08 0.09 -31.50
C LEU A 518 -0.12 1.54 -32.05
N TYR A 519 0.94 1.97 -32.70
CA TYR A 519 1.03 3.31 -33.29
C TYR A 519 -0.01 3.51 -34.40
N ARG A 520 -0.06 2.60 -35.39
CA ARG A 520 -0.97 2.68 -36.54
C ARG A 520 -2.45 2.63 -36.12
N SER A 521 -2.79 1.76 -35.17
CA SER A 521 -4.18 1.56 -34.72
C SER A 521 -4.72 2.70 -33.83
N HIS A 522 -3.86 3.34 -33.03
CA HIS A 522 -4.35 4.25 -31.98
C HIS A 522 -3.79 5.68 -32.04
N TYR A 523 -2.67 5.92 -32.71
CA TYR A 523 -1.97 7.21 -32.68
C TYR A 523 -1.85 7.86 -34.05
N GLU A 524 -1.54 7.11 -35.11
CA GLU A 524 -1.44 7.62 -36.49
C GLU A 524 -2.68 8.41 -36.94
N PRO A 525 -3.93 7.92 -36.73
CA PRO A 525 -5.13 8.65 -37.15
C PRO A 525 -5.39 9.95 -36.38
N ARG A 526 -4.61 10.21 -35.31
CA ARG A 526 -4.78 11.35 -34.40
C ARG A 526 -3.70 12.41 -34.58
N ILE A 527 -2.76 12.22 -35.50
CA ILE A 527 -1.73 13.21 -35.80
C ILE A 527 -2.36 14.33 -36.63
N ILE A 528 -2.87 15.33 -35.92
CA ILE A 528 -3.07 16.67 -36.50
C ILE A 528 -1.73 17.38 -36.35
N SER A 529 -1.15 17.79 -37.48
CA SER A 529 0.08 18.59 -37.53
C SER A 529 0.06 19.68 -36.45
N ARG A 530 0.92 19.52 -35.46
CA ARG A 530 1.27 20.58 -34.51
C ARG A 530 2.78 20.59 -34.41
N ASP A 531 3.37 21.64 -34.97
CA ASP A 531 4.70 22.07 -34.59
C ASP A 531 4.74 22.20 -33.07
N ARG A 532 5.59 21.41 -32.44
CA ARG A 532 6.02 21.63 -31.06
C ARG A 532 7.52 21.72 -31.04
N GLU A 533 7.99 22.86 -30.56
CA GLU A 533 9.38 23.15 -30.28
C GLU A 533 10.02 22.01 -29.48
N ARG A 534 11.16 21.53 -29.98
CA ARG A 534 12.03 20.59 -29.29
C ARG A 534 12.56 21.26 -28.03
N GLY A 535 12.04 20.87 -26.86
CA GLY A 535 12.71 21.13 -25.59
C GLY A 535 14.08 20.44 -25.56
N GLU A 536 15.08 21.11 -25.01
CA GLU A 536 16.44 20.59 -24.88
C GLU A 536 16.49 19.29 -24.05
N PRO A 537 17.41 18.37 -24.36
CA PRO A 537 17.57 17.14 -23.60
C PRO A 537 17.95 17.43 -22.15
N VAL A 538 17.21 16.81 -21.21
CA VAL A 538 17.51 16.89 -19.78
C VAL A 538 18.90 16.32 -19.52
N THR A 539 19.76 17.11 -18.91
CA THR A 539 21.15 16.76 -18.59
C THR A 539 21.21 15.57 -17.64
N LYS A 540 21.98 14.54 -18.01
CA LYS A 540 22.25 13.35 -17.19
C LYS A 540 23.05 13.76 -15.94
N LYS A 541 22.44 13.71 -14.75
CA LYS A 541 23.18 13.74 -13.48
C LYS A 541 23.53 12.32 -13.06
N ARG A 542 24.82 12.10 -12.78
CA ARG A 542 25.34 10.84 -12.22
C ARG A 542 24.75 10.64 -10.83
N ARG A 543 24.06 9.51 -10.61
CA ARG A 543 23.38 9.18 -9.36
C ARG A 543 24.33 8.39 -8.45
N ILE A 544 24.23 8.62 -7.15
CA ILE A 544 24.87 7.76 -6.13
C ILE A 544 23.91 6.59 -5.89
N TYR A 545 24.43 5.37 -6.03
CA TYR A 545 23.60 4.16 -6.16
C TYR A 545 23.10 3.63 -4.82
N ARG A 546 21.87 3.11 -4.84
CA ARG A 546 21.17 2.66 -3.62
C ARG A 546 21.04 1.15 -3.52
N ASN A 547 21.05 0.44 -4.65
CA ASN A 547 20.99 -1.02 -4.72
C ASN A 547 21.40 -1.53 -6.12
N PRO A 548 21.69 -2.83 -6.28
CA PRO A 548 22.13 -3.40 -7.57
C PRO A 548 21.11 -3.33 -8.72
N PHE A 549 19.81 -3.17 -8.45
CA PHE A 549 18.82 -2.98 -9.52
C PHE A 549 18.85 -1.54 -10.06
N ASP A 550 19.03 -0.55 -9.19
CA ASP A 550 19.23 0.84 -9.62
C ASP A 550 20.52 0.99 -10.44
N GLU A 551 21.59 0.26 -10.09
CA GLU A 551 22.82 0.19 -10.88
C GLU A 551 22.55 -0.40 -12.28
N TYR A 552 21.91 -1.57 -12.35
CA TYR A 552 21.50 -2.20 -13.62
C TYR A 552 20.67 -1.27 -14.52
N ARG A 553 19.71 -0.52 -13.93
CA ARG A 553 18.89 0.44 -14.68
C ARG A 553 19.70 1.59 -15.26
N GLU A 554 20.71 2.08 -14.56
CA GLU A 554 21.56 3.17 -15.07
C GLU A 554 22.57 2.64 -16.10
N GLU A 555 23.13 1.45 -15.91
CA GLU A 555 23.98 0.80 -16.93
C GLU A 555 23.22 0.55 -18.23
N SER A 556 21.94 0.19 -18.13
CA SER A 556 21.04 -0.03 -19.27
C SER A 556 20.68 1.26 -20.02
N ARG A 557 20.95 2.45 -19.46
CA ARG A 557 20.70 3.72 -20.15
C ARG A 557 21.89 4.02 -21.04
N GLN A 558 21.74 3.77 -22.34
CA GLN A 558 22.78 4.01 -23.32
C GLN A 558 23.54 5.33 -23.09
N ALA A 559 24.87 5.22 -22.98
CA ALA A 559 25.78 6.29 -23.39
C ALA A 559 25.45 6.64 -24.85
N PRO A 560 25.46 7.93 -25.23
CA PRO A 560 24.98 8.34 -26.55
C PRO A 560 25.78 7.63 -27.64
N THR A 561 25.18 6.65 -28.31
CA THR A 561 25.58 6.28 -29.67
C THR A 561 25.25 7.50 -30.51
N LEU A 562 26.28 8.31 -30.75
CA LEU A 562 26.32 9.29 -31.83
C LEU A 562 26.23 8.51 -33.14
N LEU A 563 25.03 8.12 -33.53
CA LEU A 563 24.73 7.76 -34.91
C LEU A 563 23.55 8.62 -35.37
N GLN A 564 23.89 9.37 -36.42
CA GLN A 564 23.26 10.51 -37.08
C GLN A 564 21.77 10.38 -37.37
#